data_AF-A0AAV0IJJ3-F1
#
_entry.id   AF-A0AAV0IJJ3-F1
#
_cell.length_a   1.000
_cell.length_b   1.000
_cell.length_c   1.000
_cell.angle_alpha   90.00
_cell.angle_beta   90.00
_cell.angle_gamma   90.00
#
_symmetry.space_group_name_H-M   'P 1'
#
loop_
_entity.id
_entity.type
_entity.pdbx_description
1 polymer ?
#
loop_
_entity_poly.entity_id
_entity_poly.type
_entity_poly.pdbx_seq_one_letter_code
_entity_poly.pdbx_strand_id
1 'polypeptide(L)'
;MNWEDDEEKQSPSQRPEWSDVSPLPQDDGPNPVVPIAYKPEFVETMDYFRAIYRADERSPRALQLTHQAILLNPGNYTVWHFRRLILETLNKDLHQELDYVSRIAEKNSKNYQIWHHRRWVAEKLGLDAADRELKFTEKILSGDAKNYHAWSHRQWVLQSLGGWGDELEYCRQLLEEDIFNNSAWNQRYFVIMKSPLLGGLQAMRESEVKYTVAAILANPENESPWRYLRGLYKDDPKSWIHDPQVSTVCLKLLSSGGTTNHVFALSTVLDLLSHGFQPSQELREAVEALNFTGSRPDSQESIGLGNVVCSVLEHADAMRVNYWRWRKSQLTM
;
A
#
# COMPACT_ATOMS: atom_id res chain seq x y z
N MET A 1 -1.42 12.59 34.93
CA MET A 1 -1.84 13.96 35.24
C MET A 1 -0.89 14.86 34.48
N ASN A 2 -1.25 15.19 33.23
CA ASN A 2 -0.38 15.88 32.28
C ASN A 2 -0.42 17.38 32.55
N TRP A 3 0.65 17.90 33.13
CA TRP A 3 0.82 19.35 33.30
C TRP A 3 1.13 20.06 31.96
N GLU A 4 1.49 19.30 30.91
CA GLU A 4 1.70 19.83 29.55
C GLU A 4 0.37 20.23 28.86
N ASP A 5 -0.76 19.61 29.22
CA ASP A 5 -2.04 19.80 28.51
C ASP A 5 -2.79 21.11 28.86
N ASP A 6 -2.41 21.84 29.91
CA ASP A 6 -3.16 23.02 30.37
C ASP A 6 -2.54 24.37 29.98
N GLU A 7 -1.21 24.45 29.77
CA GLU A 7 -0.58 25.62 29.12
C GLU A 7 -0.82 25.61 27.60
N GLU A 8 -0.94 24.42 26.98
CA GLU A 8 -1.15 24.27 25.54
C GLU A 8 -2.52 24.77 25.04
N LYS A 9 -3.51 24.88 25.94
CA LYS A 9 -4.86 25.37 25.65
C LYS A 9 -5.02 26.89 25.72
N GLN A 10 -4.04 27.61 26.25
CA GLN A 10 -4.15 29.06 26.35
C GLN A 10 -3.94 29.71 24.99
N SER A 11 -4.86 30.60 24.67
CA SER A 11 -4.86 31.36 23.42
C SER A 11 -3.62 32.28 23.36
N PRO A 12 -3.04 32.55 22.17
CA PRO A 12 -1.95 33.50 22.04
C PRO A 12 -2.24 34.88 22.65
N SER A 13 -3.44 35.45 22.49
CA SER A 13 -3.75 36.80 23.03
C SER A 13 -3.76 36.89 24.55
N GLN A 14 -3.91 35.75 25.25
CA GLN A 14 -3.93 35.69 26.71
C GLN A 14 -2.53 35.57 27.32
N ARG A 15 -1.51 35.37 26.49
CA ARG A 15 -0.14 35.07 26.89
C ARG A 15 0.75 36.31 26.76
N PRO A 16 1.37 36.80 27.85
CA PRO A 16 2.17 38.04 27.83
C PRO A 16 3.28 38.06 26.79
N GLU A 17 3.88 36.90 26.50
CA GLU A 17 4.94 36.73 25.51
C GLU A 17 4.46 36.87 24.05
N TRP A 18 3.18 37.15 23.80
CA TRP A 18 2.63 37.44 22.48
C TRP A 18 2.16 38.90 22.32
N SER A 19 2.38 39.74 23.34
CA SER A 19 1.93 41.15 23.36
C SER A 19 2.62 42.04 22.32
N ASP A 20 3.78 41.63 21.81
CA ASP A 20 4.52 42.30 20.74
C ASP A 20 4.05 41.91 19.33
N VAL A 21 3.19 40.90 19.20
CA VAL A 21 2.71 40.38 17.91
C VAL A 21 1.31 40.89 17.64
N SER A 22 1.14 41.65 16.56
CA SER A 22 -0.18 42.01 16.05
C SER A 22 -0.72 40.86 15.17
N PRO A 23 -1.86 40.22 15.51
CA PRO A 23 -2.45 39.15 14.71
C PRO A 23 -2.78 39.64 13.30
N LEU A 24 -2.56 38.79 12.29
CA LEU A 24 -2.80 39.11 10.88
C LEU A 24 -4.01 38.33 10.35
N PRO A 25 -5.18 38.99 10.15
CA PRO A 25 -6.38 38.35 9.63
C PRO A 25 -6.17 37.68 8.27
N GLN A 26 -6.97 36.65 7.99
CA GLN A 26 -7.06 36.11 6.64
C GLN A 26 -7.73 37.12 5.71
N ASP A 27 -7.12 37.38 4.55
CA ASP A 27 -7.71 38.21 3.50
C ASP A 27 -8.31 37.30 2.41
N ASP A 28 -9.62 37.05 2.51
CA ASP A 28 -10.40 36.33 1.48
C ASP A 28 -11.03 37.29 0.44
N GLY A 29 -10.62 38.57 0.46
CA GLY A 29 -11.15 39.63 -0.40
C GLY A 29 -12.56 40.11 -0.02
N PRO A 30 -13.10 41.08 -0.77
CA PRO A 30 -14.40 41.69 -0.45
C PRO A 30 -15.60 40.78 -0.74
N ASN A 31 -15.44 39.74 -1.57
CA ASN A 31 -16.49 38.79 -1.95
C ASN A 31 -15.95 37.37 -1.86
N PRO A 32 -15.84 36.79 -0.65
CA PRO A 32 -15.18 35.50 -0.45
C PRO A 32 -15.97 34.37 -1.10
N VAL A 33 -15.25 33.47 -1.76
CA VAL A 33 -15.79 32.19 -2.28
C VAL A 33 -15.35 31.06 -1.37
N VAL A 34 -16.24 30.09 -1.14
CA VAL A 34 -16.05 28.98 -0.18
C VAL A 34 -15.56 29.40 1.22
N PRO A 35 -16.09 30.49 1.84
CA PRO A 35 -15.66 30.89 3.17
C PRO A 35 -16.00 29.80 4.19
N ILE A 36 -15.05 29.51 5.07
CA ILE A 36 -15.26 28.56 6.16
C ILE A 36 -15.64 29.37 7.40
N ALA A 37 -16.76 29.00 8.04
CA ALA A 37 -17.16 29.54 9.32
C ALA A 37 -16.28 28.95 10.45
N TYR A 38 -15.06 29.48 10.58
CA TYR A 38 -14.08 28.99 11.56
C TYR A 38 -14.53 29.26 13.00
N LYS A 39 -14.11 28.37 13.91
CA LYS A 39 -14.21 28.61 15.36
C LYS A 39 -13.26 29.75 15.77
N PRO A 40 -13.57 30.54 16.82
CA PRO A 40 -12.71 31.63 17.27
C PRO A 40 -11.24 31.22 17.52
N GLU A 41 -11.03 30.07 18.15
CA GLU A 41 -9.70 29.50 18.41
C GLU A 41 -8.89 29.27 17.12
N PHE A 42 -9.57 28.83 16.04
CA PHE A 42 -8.92 28.63 14.75
C PHE A 42 -8.53 29.95 14.11
N VAL A 43 -9.44 30.93 14.12
CA VAL A 43 -9.18 32.27 13.58
C VAL A 43 -7.97 32.87 14.27
N GLU A 44 -7.98 32.88 15.60
CA GLU A 44 -6.90 33.46 16.40
C GLU A 44 -5.55 32.77 16.15
N THR A 45 -5.50 31.44 16.27
CA THR A 45 -4.24 30.69 16.08
C THR A 45 -3.66 30.95 14.68
N MET A 46 -4.52 30.98 13.66
CA MET A 46 -4.08 31.22 12.29
C MET A 46 -3.73 32.68 12.02
N ASP A 47 -4.35 33.65 12.70
CA ASP A 47 -3.99 35.06 12.61
C ASP A 47 -2.59 35.32 13.17
N TYR A 48 -2.29 34.73 14.34
CA TYR A 48 -0.95 34.77 14.91
C TYR A 48 0.06 34.02 14.04
N PHE A 49 -0.33 32.87 13.47
CA PHE A 49 0.55 32.11 12.57
C PHE A 49 0.91 32.94 11.33
N ARG A 50 -0.07 33.60 10.71
CA ARG A 50 0.15 34.50 9.58
C ARG A 50 1.10 35.65 9.93
N ALA A 51 0.96 36.24 11.11
CA ALA A 51 1.83 37.32 11.57
C ALA A 51 3.29 36.86 11.72
N ILE A 52 3.51 35.76 12.45
CA ILE A 52 4.84 35.16 12.67
C ILE A 52 5.47 34.68 11.36
N TYR A 53 4.68 34.00 10.51
CA TYR A 53 5.13 33.52 9.21
C TYR A 53 5.57 34.67 8.31
N ARG A 54 4.81 35.78 8.28
CA ARG A 54 5.16 36.98 7.51
C ARG A 54 6.44 37.65 8.01
N ALA A 55 6.70 37.59 9.32
CA ALA A 55 7.91 38.13 9.94
C ALA A 55 9.13 37.19 9.81
N ASP A 56 8.95 35.96 9.31
CA ASP A 56 9.93 34.86 9.36
C ASP A 56 10.54 34.68 10.76
N GLU A 57 9.71 34.80 11.82
CA GLU A 57 10.19 34.65 13.18
C GLU A 57 10.40 33.17 13.53
N ARG A 58 11.66 32.78 13.73
CA ARG A 58 12.05 31.39 14.03
C ARG A 58 12.46 31.22 15.48
N SER A 59 11.48 31.32 16.37
CA SER A 59 11.66 31.29 17.83
C SER A 59 11.03 30.04 18.47
N PRO A 60 11.35 29.74 19.75
CA PRO A 60 10.65 28.69 20.49
C PRO A 60 9.13 28.90 20.57
N ARG A 61 8.64 30.14 20.72
CA ARG A 61 7.20 30.44 20.73
C ARG A 61 6.56 30.19 19.37
N ALA A 62 7.26 30.50 18.27
CA ALA A 62 6.81 30.16 16.93
C ALA A 62 6.69 28.64 16.73
N LEU A 63 7.65 27.86 17.26
CA LEU A 63 7.57 26.40 17.23
C LEU A 63 6.32 25.88 17.96
N GLN A 64 6.01 26.42 19.14
CA GLN A 64 4.80 26.06 19.88
C GLN A 64 3.52 26.48 19.14
N LEU A 65 3.52 27.64 18.48
CA LEU A 65 2.38 28.06 17.68
C LEU A 65 2.15 27.12 16.48
N THR A 66 3.22 26.61 15.83
CA THR A 66 3.04 25.60 14.77
C THR A 66 2.39 24.33 15.30
N HIS A 67 2.69 23.93 16.54
CA HIS A 67 2.03 22.78 17.17
C HIS A 67 0.52 23.01 17.30
N GLN A 68 0.11 24.17 17.85
CA GLN A 68 -1.30 24.55 17.99
C GLN A 68 -2.02 24.56 16.62
N ALA A 69 -1.39 25.17 15.61
CA ALA A 69 -1.94 25.22 14.26
C ALA A 69 -2.06 23.81 13.62
N ILE A 70 -1.11 22.90 13.87
CA ILE A 70 -1.16 21.51 13.40
C ILE A 70 -2.28 20.71 14.08
N LEU A 71 -2.52 20.92 15.38
CA LEU A 71 -3.64 20.26 16.07
C LEU A 71 -4.99 20.66 15.48
N LEU A 72 -5.13 21.93 15.07
CA LEU A 72 -6.35 22.45 14.46
C LEU A 72 -6.52 22.03 13.00
N ASN A 73 -5.44 21.96 12.22
CA ASN A 73 -5.45 21.48 10.85
C ASN A 73 -4.12 20.81 10.48
N PRO A 74 -3.99 19.48 10.67
CA PRO A 74 -2.77 18.77 10.33
C PRO A 74 -2.53 18.69 8.81
N GLY A 75 -3.52 19.06 7.98
CA GLY A 75 -3.39 19.15 6.52
C GLY A 75 -2.70 20.42 6.02
N ASN A 76 -2.43 21.40 6.88
CA ASN A 76 -1.82 22.66 6.47
C ASN A 76 -0.32 22.51 6.20
N TYR A 77 0.05 22.30 4.95
CA TYR A 77 1.43 22.08 4.52
C TYR A 77 2.35 23.30 4.77
N THR A 78 1.82 24.52 4.77
CA THR A 78 2.61 25.74 5.04
C THR A 78 3.11 25.76 6.49
N VAL A 79 2.26 25.33 7.43
CA VAL A 79 2.65 25.22 8.85
C VAL A 79 3.75 24.18 9.03
N TRP A 80 3.62 23.01 8.40
CA TRP A 80 4.65 21.97 8.44
C TRP A 80 5.98 22.42 7.82
N HIS A 81 5.93 23.13 6.69
CA HIS A 81 7.12 23.72 6.08
C HIS A 81 7.82 24.70 7.04
N PHE A 82 7.06 25.62 7.62
CA PHE A 82 7.63 26.60 8.53
C PHE A 82 8.17 25.95 9.82
N ARG A 83 7.47 24.93 10.35
CA ARG A 83 7.95 24.13 11.47
C ARG A 83 9.33 23.52 11.19
N ARG A 84 9.58 22.97 10.00
CA ARG A 84 10.90 22.45 9.61
C ARG A 84 11.98 23.53 9.63
N LEU A 85 11.69 24.72 9.09
CA LEU A 85 12.62 25.85 9.12
C LEU A 85 12.96 26.26 10.57
N ILE A 86 11.97 26.28 11.46
CA ILE A 86 12.18 26.59 12.87
C ILE A 86 13.02 25.51 13.56
N LEU A 87 12.71 24.23 13.34
CA LEU A 87 13.46 23.11 13.92
C LEU A 87 14.95 23.16 13.55
N GLU A 88 15.25 23.44 12.28
CA GLU A 88 16.63 23.62 11.80
C GLU A 88 17.30 24.84 12.44
N THR A 89 16.61 25.99 12.44
CA THR A 89 17.17 27.25 12.98
C THR A 89 17.47 27.14 14.48
N LEU A 90 16.61 26.46 15.23
CA LEU A 90 16.77 26.26 16.66
C LEU A 90 17.63 25.03 17.01
N ASN A 91 18.12 24.29 16.02
CA ASN A 91 18.88 23.05 16.19
C ASN A 91 18.23 22.08 17.20
N LYS A 92 16.92 21.83 17.02
CA LYS A 92 16.14 20.98 17.93
C LYS A 92 16.50 19.51 17.80
N ASP A 93 16.34 18.78 18.90
CA ASP A 93 16.50 17.32 18.93
C ASP A 93 15.43 16.64 18.07
N LEU A 94 15.87 16.05 16.96
CA LEU A 94 15.00 15.38 16.00
C LEU A 94 14.44 14.04 16.51
N HIS A 95 15.04 13.43 17.55
CA HIS A 95 14.45 12.26 18.19
C HIS A 95 13.19 12.62 18.95
N GLN A 96 13.15 13.78 19.60
CA GLN A 96 11.93 14.32 20.24
C GLN A 96 10.88 14.70 19.20
N GLU A 97 11.31 15.23 18.04
CA GLU A 97 10.40 15.53 16.95
C GLU A 97 9.76 14.25 16.37
N LEU A 98 10.48 13.13 16.27
CA LEU A 98 9.85 11.84 15.92
C LEU A 98 8.78 11.41 16.94
N ASP A 99 8.98 11.65 18.23
CA ASP A 99 7.94 11.36 19.25
C ASP A 99 6.72 12.25 19.07
N TYR A 100 6.95 13.56 18.84
CA TYR A 100 5.89 14.50 18.51
C TYR A 100 5.07 14.01 17.31
N VAL A 101 5.72 13.69 16.19
CA VAL A 101 5.02 13.24 14.98
C VAL A 101 4.30 11.92 15.19
N SER A 102 4.87 11.03 16.01
CA SER A 102 4.21 9.77 16.39
C SER A 102 2.88 10.04 17.09
N ARG A 103 2.83 10.97 18.05
CA ARG A 103 1.59 11.36 18.75
C ARG A 103 0.55 11.97 17.80
N ILE A 104 0.99 12.82 16.87
CA ILE A 104 0.06 13.42 15.89
C ILE A 104 -0.50 12.36 14.93
N ALA A 105 0.31 11.38 14.53
CA ALA A 105 -0.08 10.32 13.61
C ALA A 105 -1.12 9.36 14.21
N GLU A 106 -1.17 9.16 15.53
CA GLU A 106 -2.15 8.26 16.18
C GLU A 106 -3.59 8.59 15.83
N LYS A 107 -3.92 9.88 15.65
CA LYS A 107 -5.25 10.34 15.26
C LYS A 107 -5.37 10.71 13.77
N ASN A 108 -4.27 10.74 13.04
CA ASN A 108 -4.19 11.33 11.69
C ASN A 108 -3.33 10.50 10.71
N SER A 109 -3.35 9.17 10.83
CA SER A 109 -2.47 8.27 10.05
C SER A 109 -2.72 8.27 8.53
N LYS A 110 -3.75 8.97 8.04
CA LYS A 110 -4.09 9.13 6.61
C LYS A 110 -3.78 10.53 6.06
N ASN A 111 -2.86 11.26 6.70
CA ASN A 111 -2.48 12.62 6.34
C ASN A 111 -1.09 12.66 5.68
N TYR A 112 -1.01 13.22 4.48
CA TYR A 112 0.25 13.29 3.70
C TYR A 112 1.37 14.07 4.39
N GLN A 113 1.04 15.19 5.05
CA GLN A 113 2.04 16.09 5.63
C GLN A 113 2.75 15.44 6.82
N ILE A 114 2.04 14.65 7.62
CA ILE A 114 2.61 13.90 8.75
C ILE A 114 3.65 12.89 8.27
N TRP A 115 3.32 12.08 7.25
CA TRP A 115 4.26 11.12 6.69
C TRP A 115 5.45 11.78 6.01
N HIS A 116 5.21 12.86 5.27
CA HIS A 116 6.29 13.63 4.63
C HIS A 116 7.22 14.28 5.66
N HIS A 117 6.67 14.88 6.72
CA HIS A 117 7.46 15.47 7.79
C HIS A 117 8.23 14.41 8.57
N ARG A 118 7.60 13.27 8.90
CA ARG A 118 8.28 12.14 9.54
C ARG A 118 9.47 11.66 8.72
N ARG A 119 9.29 11.49 7.41
CA ARG A 119 10.36 11.13 6.47
C ARG A 119 11.49 12.15 6.49
N TRP A 120 11.19 13.46 6.43
CA TRP A 120 12.21 14.50 6.53
C TRP A 120 13.02 14.43 7.83
N VAL A 121 12.36 14.15 8.96
CA VAL A 121 13.05 13.97 10.26
C VAL A 121 13.96 12.74 10.21
N ALA A 122 13.45 11.60 9.73
CA ALA A 122 14.21 10.36 9.61
C ALA A 122 15.39 10.47 8.63
N GLU A 123 15.24 11.19 7.51
CA GLU A 123 16.32 11.48 6.55
C GLU A 123 17.50 12.21 7.21
N LYS A 124 17.21 13.16 8.11
CA LYS A 124 18.25 13.89 8.84
C LYS A 124 18.93 13.07 9.93
N LEU A 125 18.19 12.15 10.55
CA LEU A 125 18.73 11.22 11.55
C LEU A 125 19.56 10.10 10.91
N GLY A 126 19.31 9.77 9.64
CA GLY A 126 20.07 8.76 8.91
C GLY A 126 19.74 7.33 9.35
N LEU A 127 20.73 6.44 9.24
CA LEU A 127 20.54 5.00 9.45
C LEU A 127 20.04 4.65 10.85
N ASP A 128 20.37 5.46 11.86
CA ASP A 128 19.97 5.28 13.25
C ASP A 128 18.44 5.36 13.44
N ALA A 129 17.70 5.93 12.48
CA ALA A 129 16.25 5.98 12.51
C ALA A 129 15.58 4.68 12.02
N ALA A 130 16.28 3.81 11.28
CA ALA A 130 15.67 2.68 10.54
C ALA A 130 14.78 1.81 11.44
N ASP A 131 15.32 1.27 12.54
CA ASP A 131 14.60 0.38 13.46
C ASP A 131 13.37 1.06 14.07
N ARG A 132 13.49 2.34 14.41
CA ARG A 132 12.39 3.12 14.99
C ARG A 132 11.27 3.33 13.98
N GLU A 133 11.61 3.58 12.72
CA GLU A 133 10.63 3.77 11.65
C GLU A 133 9.96 2.45 11.23
N LEU A 134 10.69 1.34 11.23
CA LEU A 134 10.11 0.01 11.01
C LEU A 134 9.13 -0.37 12.13
N LYS A 135 9.49 -0.15 13.40
CA LYS A 135 8.58 -0.37 14.54
C LYS A 135 7.38 0.57 14.51
N PHE A 136 7.57 1.82 14.10
CA PHE A 136 6.47 2.77 13.96
C PHE A 136 5.48 2.33 12.88
N THR A 137 5.97 1.96 11.69
CA THR A 137 5.10 1.48 10.61
C THR A 137 4.38 0.19 11.00
N GLU A 138 5.05 -0.73 11.70
CA GLU A 138 4.42 -1.92 12.27
C GLU A 138 3.26 -1.56 13.22
N LYS A 139 3.45 -0.62 14.16
CA LYS A 139 2.38 -0.14 15.05
C LYS A 139 1.19 0.45 14.29
N ILE A 140 1.43 1.19 13.19
CA ILE A 140 0.34 1.73 12.37
C ILE A 140 -0.38 0.61 11.61
N LEU A 141 0.37 -0.35 11.08
CA LEU A 141 -0.18 -1.47 10.32
C LEU A 141 -0.94 -2.47 11.18
N SER A 142 -0.61 -2.62 12.47
CA SER A 142 -1.43 -3.43 13.39
C SER A 142 -2.82 -2.82 13.64
N GLY A 143 -2.97 -1.50 13.49
CA GLY A 143 -4.27 -0.81 13.55
C GLY A 143 -5.00 -0.73 12.21
N ASP A 144 -4.27 -0.51 11.11
CA ASP A 144 -4.79 -0.49 9.73
C ASP A 144 -3.77 -1.16 8.80
N ALA A 145 -3.91 -2.49 8.62
CA ALA A 145 -2.98 -3.32 7.84
C ALA A 145 -2.89 -2.94 6.35
N LYS A 146 -3.80 -2.06 5.88
CA LYS A 146 -3.86 -1.58 4.49
C LYS A 146 -3.56 -0.08 4.40
N ASN A 147 -3.01 0.53 5.45
CA ASN A 147 -2.60 1.94 5.40
C ASN A 147 -1.52 2.16 4.34
N TYR A 148 -1.91 2.79 3.23
CA TYR A 148 -1.05 2.99 2.07
C TYR A 148 0.17 3.86 2.39
N HIS A 149 0.01 4.86 3.25
CA HIS A 149 1.13 5.73 3.64
C HIS A 149 2.15 4.99 4.48
N ALA A 150 1.70 4.14 5.41
CA ALA A 150 2.59 3.31 6.22
C ALA A 150 3.41 2.34 5.34
N TRP A 151 2.77 1.67 4.38
CA TRP A 151 3.48 0.81 3.42
C TRP A 151 4.47 1.60 2.56
N SER A 152 4.06 2.74 2.01
CA SER A 152 4.94 3.60 1.21
C SER A 152 6.14 4.11 2.03
N HIS A 153 5.93 4.50 3.28
CA HIS A 153 7.00 4.94 4.18
C HIS A 153 7.93 3.79 4.54
N ARG A 154 7.38 2.61 4.86
CA ARG A 154 8.16 1.41 5.16
C ARG A 154 9.08 1.01 4.00
N GLN A 155 8.58 1.01 2.77
CA GLN A 155 9.41 0.77 1.58
C GLN A 155 10.51 1.81 1.42
N TRP A 156 10.21 3.08 1.65
CA TRP A 156 11.21 4.14 1.61
C TRP A 156 12.30 3.94 2.68
N VAL A 157 11.93 3.59 3.92
CA VAL A 157 12.87 3.30 5.02
C VAL A 157 13.81 2.18 4.60
N LEU A 158 13.27 1.07 4.07
CA LEU A 158 14.08 -0.06 3.61
C LEU A 158 15.09 0.36 2.53
N GLN A 159 14.65 1.12 1.54
CA GLN A 159 15.53 1.55 0.44
C GLN A 159 16.58 2.58 0.85
N SER A 160 16.27 3.46 1.80
CA SER A 160 17.09 4.63 2.10
C SER A 160 17.92 4.46 3.37
N LEU A 161 17.37 3.75 4.36
CA LEU A 161 17.95 3.58 5.70
C LEU A 161 18.31 2.12 6.02
N GLY A 162 17.82 1.15 5.25
CA GLY A 162 18.09 -0.27 5.47
C GLY A 162 17.08 -0.96 6.39
N GLY A 163 17.53 -1.94 7.17
CA GLY A 163 16.63 -2.78 7.99
C GLY A 163 15.97 -3.94 7.24
N TRP A 164 16.61 -4.42 6.17
CA TRP A 164 16.09 -5.52 5.32
C TRP A 164 16.05 -6.90 5.98
N GLY A 165 16.82 -7.11 7.05
CA GLY A 165 17.10 -8.45 7.60
C GLY A 165 15.85 -9.24 7.97
N ASP A 166 14.88 -8.57 8.61
CA ASP A 166 13.67 -9.21 9.15
C ASP A 166 12.43 -8.99 8.26
N GLU A 167 12.55 -8.26 7.15
CA GLU A 167 11.38 -7.79 6.41
C GLU A 167 10.62 -8.93 5.70
N LEU A 168 11.33 -9.93 5.19
CA LEU A 168 10.69 -11.10 4.57
C LEU A 168 9.94 -11.94 5.61
N GLU A 169 10.47 -12.00 6.82
CA GLU A 169 9.89 -12.68 7.97
C GLU A 169 8.66 -11.91 8.48
N TYR A 170 8.73 -10.58 8.54
CA TYR A 170 7.58 -9.73 8.82
C TYR A 170 6.44 -9.94 7.80
N CYS A 171 6.77 -10.03 6.50
CA CYS A 171 5.77 -10.37 5.47
C CYS A 171 5.13 -11.75 5.72
N ARG A 172 5.91 -12.75 6.18
CA ARG A 172 5.39 -14.08 6.52
C ARG A 172 4.39 -13.99 7.66
N GLN A 173 4.72 -13.28 8.74
CA GLN A 173 3.84 -13.11 9.91
C GLN A 173 2.51 -12.47 9.52
N LEU A 174 2.53 -11.39 8.74
CA LEU A 174 1.31 -10.74 8.27
C LEU A 174 0.44 -11.64 7.38
N LEU A 175 1.04 -12.51 6.57
CA LEU A 175 0.31 -13.45 5.71
C LEU A 175 -0.20 -14.67 6.47
N GLU A 176 0.42 -15.01 7.61
CA GLU A 176 -0.12 -16.02 8.54
C GLU A 176 -1.32 -15.49 9.32
N GLU A 177 -1.34 -14.20 9.64
CA GLU A 177 -2.49 -13.53 10.24
C GLU A 177 -3.64 -13.33 9.24
N ASP A 178 -3.34 -12.81 8.04
CA ASP A 178 -4.31 -12.59 6.97
C ASP A 178 -3.71 -12.88 5.60
N ILE A 179 -3.95 -14.08 5.09
CA ILE A 179 -3.48 -14.50 3.76
C ILE A 179 -4.13 -13.69 2.62
N PHE A 180 -5.26 -13.00 2.85
CA PHE A 180 -5.94 -12.13 1.88
C PHE A 180 -5.38 -10.70 1.89
N ASN A 181 -4.36 -10.41 2.68
CA ASN A 181 -3.71 -9.11 2.71
C ASN A 181 -2.84 -8.88 1.45
N ASN A 182 -3.42 -8.30 0.41
CA ASN A 182 -2.70 -7.94 -0.82
C ASN A 182 -1.52 -6.99 -0.58
N SER A 183 -1.57 -6.13 0.45
CA SER A 183 -0.44 -5.24 0.77
C SER A 183 0.77 -6.02 1.26
N ALA A 184 0.56 -7.07 2.06
CA ALA A 184 1.63 -7.96 2.51
C ALA A 184 2.21 -8.78 1.35
N TRP A 185 1.37 -9.28 0.42
CA TRP A 185 1.86 -9.92 -0.82
C TRP A 185 2.68 -8.97 -1.68
N ASN A 186 2.23 -7.73 -1.85
CA ASN A 186 2.97 -6.70 -2.57
C ASN A 186 4.30 -6.37 -1.88
N GLN A 187 4.29 -6.25 -0.54
CA GLN A 187 5.52 -6.03 0.22
C GLN A 187 6.49 -7.19 0.06
N ARG A 188 6.02 -8.43 0.13
CA ARG A 188 6.83 -9.62 -0.10
C ARG A 188 7.53 -9.55 -1.47
N TYR A 189 6.78 -9.22 -2.52
CA TYR A 189 7.33 -9.07 -3.87
C TYR A 189 8.39 -7.96 -3.93
N PHE A 190 8.09 -6.81 -3.32
CA PHE A 190 9.04 -5.70 -3.20
C PHE A 190 10.34 -6.13 -2.51
N VAL A 191 10.26 -6.87 -1.39
CA VAL A 191 11.43 -7.35 -0.63
C VAL A 191 12.30 -8.25 -1.49
N ILE A 192 11.72 -9.22 -2.19
CA ILE A 192 12.47 -10.12 -3.07
C ILE A 192 13.15 -9.37 -4.21
N MET A 193 12.47 -8.36 -4.76
CA MET A 193 12.98 -7.60 -5.89
C MET A 193 14.03 -6.54 -5.51
N LYS A 194 13.97 -6.00 -4.30
CA LYS A 194 14.73 -4.81 -3.90
C LYS A 194 15.73 -5.05 -2.78
N SER A 195 15.56 -6.10 -1.98
CA SER A 195 16.49 -6.41 -0.90
C SER A 195 17.87 -6.75 -1.48
N PRO A 196 18.95 -6.10 -1.01
CA PRO A 196 20.31 -6.45 -1.42
C PRO A 196 20.76 -7.80 -0.86
N LEU A 197 20.00 -8.41 0.07
CA LEU A 197 20.37 -9.63 0.79
C LEU A 197 19.89 -10.92 0.11
N LEU A 198 18.90 -10.84 -0.77
CA LEU A 198 18.16 -12.02 -1.26
C LEU A 198 18.57 -12.49 -2.66
N GLY A 199 19.47 -11.79 -3.35
CA GLY A 199 19.89 -12.16 -4.70
C GLY A 199 18.84 -11.97 -5.79
N GLY A 200 17.72 -11.30 -5.49
CA GLY A 200 16.68 -10.98 -6.44
C GLY A 200 15.77 -12.16 -6.81
N LEU A 201 14.91 -11.93 -7.81
CA LEU A 201 13.91 -12.91 -8.26
C LEU A 201 14.53 -14.22 -8.73
N GLN A 202 15.69 -14.20 -9.37
CA GLN A 202 16.34 -15.41 -9.87
C GLN A 202 16.69 -16.39 -8.73
N ALA A 203 17.22 -15.87 -7.63
CA ALA A 203 17.59 -16.68 -6.48
C ALA A 203 16.36 -17.16 -5.68
N MET A 204 15.32 -16.33 -5.61
CA MET A 204 14.16 -16.59 -4.76
C MET A 204 13.01 -17.33 -5.47
N ARG A 205 13.01 -17.43 -6.81
CA ARG A 205 11.85 -17.91 -7.58
C ARG A 205 11.33 -19.26 -7.10
N GLU A 206 12.19 -20.26 -6.92
CA GLU A 206 11.77 -21.63 -6.59
C GLU A 206 11.06 -21.69 -5.22
N SER A 207 11.64 -21.08 -4.19
CA SER A 207 11.07 -21.07 -2.84
C SER A 207 9.77 -20.26 -2.79
N GLU A 208 9.70 -19.16 -3.54
CA GLU A 208 8.52 -18.30 -3.61
C GLU A 208 7.37 -18.94 -4.39
N VAL A 209 7.65 -19.66 -5.47
CA VAL A 209 6.65 -20.47 -6.18
C VAL A 209 6.08 -21.52 -5.24
N LYS A 210 6.94 -22.26 -4.53
CA LYS A 210 6.51 -23.28 -3.56
C LYS A 210 5.62 -22.68 -2.46
N TYR A 211 6.02 -21.55 -1.88
CA TYR A 211 5.25 -20.84 -0.86
C TYR A 211 3.88 -20.40 -1.41
N THR A 212 3.86 -19.83 -2.61
CA THR A 212 2.65 -19.31 -3.24
C THR A 212 1.68 -20.43 -3.64
N VAL A 213 2.19 -21.55 -4.17
CA VAL A 213 1.38 -22.72 -4.50
C VAL A 213 0.73 -23.31 -3.25
N ALA A 214 1.43 -23.35 -2.12
CA ALA A 214 0.84 -23.78 -0.85
C ALA A 214 -0.31 -22.84 -0.42
N ALA A 215 -0.14 -21.52 -0.55
CA ALA A 215 -1.19 -20.55 -0.26
C ALA A 215 -2.41 -20.69 -1.18
N ILE A 216 -2.20 -20.90 -2.48
CA ILE A 216 -3.26 -21.15 -3.46
C ILE A 216 -4.04 -22.43 -3.13
N LEU A 217 -3.34 -23.51 -2.79
CA LEU A 217 -4.00 -24.78 -2.45
C LEU A 217 -4.83 -24.68 -1.18
N ALA A 218 -4.42 -23.85 -0.22
CA ALA A 218 -5.15 -23.63 1.01
C ALA A 218 -6.38 -22.72 0.80
N ASN A 219 -6.27 -21.68 -0.04
CA ASN A 219 -7.34 -20.71 -0.31
C ASN A 219 -7.43 -20.38 -1.81
N PRO A 220 -8.01 -21.28 -2.63
CA PRO A 220 -8.02 -21.13 -4.10
C PRO A 220 -8.72 -19.87 -4.61
N GLU A 221 -9.69 -19.36 -3.85
CA GLU A 221 -10.47 -18.15 -4.12
C GLU A 221 -9.76 -16.85 -3.76
N ASN A 222 -8.59 -16.91 -3.12
CA ASN A 222 -7.80 -15.72 -2.84
C ASN A 222 -7.02 -15.28 -4.09
N GLU A 223 -7.40 -14.15 -4.69
CA GLU A 223 -6.74 -13.62 -5.90
C GLU A 223 -5.27 -13.26 -5.68
N SER A 224 -4.91 -12.80 -4.47
CA SER A 224 -3.59 -12.24 -4.17
C SER A 224 -2.42 -13.19 -4.50
N PRO A 225 -2.39 -14.44 -4.02
CA PRO A 225 -1.32 -15.38 -4.36
C PRO A 225 -1.31 -15.77 -5.84
N TRP A 226 -2.44 -15.80 -6.54
CA TRP A 226 -2.44 -16.02 -8.00
C TRP A 226 -1.76 -14.87 -8.75
N ARG A 227 -2.04 -13.62 -8.36
CA ARG A 227 -1.38 -12.44 -8.93
C ARG A 227 0.10 -12.40 -8.58
N TYR A 228 0.45 -12.78 -7.36
CA TYR A 228 1.83 -12.91 -6.92
C TYR A 228 2.59 -13.95 -7.75
N LEU A 229 2.02 -15.15 -7.91
CA LEU A 229 2.60 -16.24 -8.72
C LEU A 229 2.90 -15.77 -10.14
N ARG A 230 1.94 -15.10 -10.79
CA ARG A 230 2.14 -14.49 -12.12
C ARG A 230 3.25 -13.44 -12.11
N GLY A 231 3.32 -12.62 -11.06
CA GLY A 231 4.35 -11.60 -10.87
C GLY A 231 5.77 -12.18 -10.85
N LEU A 232 5.96 -13.38 -10.29
CA LEU A 232 7.27 -14.06 -10.25
C LEU A 232 7.83 -14.41 -11.65
N TYR A 233 7.00 -14.28 -12.70
CA TYR A 233 7.37 -14.54 -14.09
C TYR A 233 7.15 -13.35 -15.03
N LYS A 234 6.91 -12.15 -14.49
CA LYS A 234 6.50 -10.97 -15.28
C LYS A 234 7.33 -10.74 -16.55
N ASP A 235 8.65 -10.91 -16.46
CA ASP A 235 9.59 -10.66 -17.56
C ASP A 235 10.14 -11.97 -18.18
N ASP A 236 9.58 -13.12 -17.80
CA ASP A 236 10.01 -14.46 -18.25
C ASP A 236 8.82 -15.43 -18.43
N PRO A 237 7.95 -15.19 -19.43
CA PRO A 237 6.81 -16.08 -19.71
C PRO A 237 7.22 -17.50 -20.12
N LYS A 238 8.44 -17.67 -20.65
CA LYS A 238 8.96 -18.99 -21.04
C LYS A 238 9.15 -19.87 -19.81
N SER A 239 9.80 -19.37 -18.76
CA SER A 239 9.89 -20.12 -17.51
C SER A 239 8.52 -20.38 -16.89
N TRP A 240 7.56 -19.45 -17.06
CA TRP A 240 6.21 -19.63 -16.51
C TRP A 240 5.49 -20.84 -17.09
N ILE A 241 5.47 -20.97 -18.42
CA ILE A 241 4.80 -22.09 -19.10
C ILE A 241 5.51 -23.43 -18.90
N HIS A 242 6.77 -23.42 -18.47
CA HIS A 242 7.56 -24.62 -18.22
C HIS A 242 7.70 -24.98 -16.73
N ASP A 243 7.18 -24.17 -15.80
CA ASP A 243 7.18 -24.54 -14.37
C ASP A 243 6.07 -25.55 -14.08
N PRO A 244 6.41 -26.81 -13.75
CA PRO A 244 5.42 -27.86 -13.51
C PRO A 244 4.54 -27.60 -12.28
N GLN A 245 4.99 -26.81 -11.31
CA GLN A 245 4.19 -26.48 -10.12
C GLN A 245 2.97 -25.63 -10.48
N VAL A 246 3.12 -24.74 -11.48
CA VAL A 246 2.04 -23.87 -11.97
C VAL A 246 0.95 -24.70 -12.67
N SER A 247 1.33 -25.59 -13.58
CA SER A 247 0.35 -26.44 -14.27
C SER A 247 -0.29 -27.46 -13.31
N THR A 248 0.49 -28.00 -12.37
CA THR A 248 0.03 -28.98 -11.38
C THR A 248 -1.01 -28.38 -10.42
N VAL A 249 -0.79 -27.15 -9.93
CA VAL A 249 -1.78 -26.50 -9.05
C VAL A 249 -3.08 -26.22 -9.79
N CYS A 250 -3.01 -25.80 -11.06
CA CYS A 250 -4.20 -25.62 -11.90
C CYS A 250 -4.95 -26.95 -12.10
N LEU A 251 -4.26 -28.02 -12.51
CA LEU A 251 -4.86 -29.34 -12.69
C LEU A 251 -5.54 -29.82 -11.41
N LYS A 252 -4.85 -29.77 -10.27
CA LYS A 252 -5.40 -30.23 -8.99
C LYS A 252 -6.69 -29.51 -8.63
N LEU A 253 -6.72 -28.19 -8.79
CA LEU A 253 -7.91 -27.40 -8.47
C LEU A 253 -9.06 -27.63 -9.44
N LEU A 254 -8.78 -27.77 -10.74
CA LEU A 254 -9.82 -28.02 -11.75
C LEU A 254 -10.40 -29.43 -11.65
N SER A 255 -9.60 -30.43 -11.25
CA SER A 255 -10.06 -31.81 -11.06
C SER A 255 -10.83 -32.04 -9.75
N SER A 256 -10.99 -31.04 -8.88
CA SER A 256 -11.61 -31.17 -7.55
C SER A 256 -13.16 -31.19 -7.56
N GLY A 257 -13.79 -31.45 -8.71
CA GLY A 257 -15.22 -31.79 -8.79
C GLY A 257 -16.21 -30.66 -8.49
N GLY A 258 -15.96 -29.44 -8.99
CA GLY A 258 -16.95 -28.34 -9.00
C GLY A 258 -17.27 -27.68 -7.64
N THR A 259 -16.58 -28.08 -6.56
CA THR A 259 -16.78 -27.53 -5.21
C THR A 259 -15.95 -26.27 -4.92
N THR A 260 -14.94 -25.98 -5.74
CA THR A 260 -14.02 -24.84 -5.58
C THR A 260 -14.22 -23.82 -6.67
N ASN A 261 -14.02 -22.53 -6.36
CA ASN A 261 -14.08 -21.47 -7.36
C ASN A 261 -12.88 -21.63 -8.33
N HIS A 262 -13.17 -21.98 -9.58
CA HIS A 262 -12.16 -22.27 -10.60
C HIS A 262 -11.71 -21.04 -11.40
N VAL A 263 -12.24 -19.84 -11.12
CA VAL A 263 -12.01 -18.64 -11.95
C VAL A 263 -10.53 -18.31 -12.10
N PHE A 264 -9.76 -18.32 -11.01
CA PHE A 264 -8.33 -17.98 -11.06
C PHE A 264 -7.45 -19.07 -11.67
N ALA A 265 -7.79 -20.35 -11.43
CA ALA A 265 -7.11 -21.47 -12.09
C ALA A 265 -7.36 -21.44 -13.61
N LEU A 266 -8.62 -21.27 -14.04
CA LEU A 266 -8.98 -21.12 -15.45
C LEU A 266 -8.33 -19.90 -16.08
N SER A 267 -8.34 -18.75 -15.40
CA SER A 267 -7.65 -17.54 -15.86
C SER A 267 -6.15 -17.76 -16.05
N THR A 268 -5.51 -18.49 -15.12
CA THR A 268 -4.09 -18.85 -15.21
C THR A 268 -3.84 -19.77 -16.39
N VAL A 269 -4.64 -20.82 -16.58
CA VAL A 269 -4.54 -21.71 -17.75
C VAL A 269 -4.68 -20.93 -19.06
N LEU A 270 -5.62 -19.98 -19.12
CA LEU A 270 -5.80 -19.14 -20.30
C LEU A 270 -4.59 -18.27 -20.61
N ASP A 271 -3.99 -17.66 -19.58
CA ASP A 271 -2.77 -16.87 -19.72
C ASP A 271 -1.60 -17.74 -20.20
N LEU A 272 -1.44 -18.96 -19.64
CA LEU A 272 -0.42 -19.92 -20.07
C LEU A 272 -0.59 -20.30 -21.55
N LEU A 273 -1.81 -20.63 -21.98
CA LEU A 273 -2.13 -20.96 -23.37
C LEU A 273 -1.79 -19.80 -24.32
N SER A 274 -2.07 -18.56 -23.88
CA SER A 274 -1.74 -17.35 -24.64
C SER A 274 -0.23 -17.15 -24.85
N HIS A 275 0.60 -17.81 -24.04
CA HIS A 275 2.06 -17.82 -24.15
C HIS A 275 2.60 -19.11 -24.80
N GLY A 276 1.75 -19.97 -25.36
CA GLY A 276 2.15 -21.18 -26.10
C GLY A 276 2.27 -22.45 -25.25
N PHE A 277 1.78 -22.44 -24.01
CA PHE A 277 1.75 -23.62 -23.15
C PHE A 277 1.01 -24.79 -23.83
N GLN A 278 1.60 -25.98 -23.75
CA GLN A 278 0.99 -27.22 -24.23
C GLN A 278 0.43 -28.01 -23.04
N PRO A 279 -0.89 -27.94 -22.78
CA PRO A 279 -1.48 -28.62 -21.62
C PRO A 279 -1.45 -30.14 -21.80
N SER A 280 -1.23 -30.85 -20.69
CA SER A 280 -1.35 -32.30 -20.64
C SER A 280 -2.78 -32.76 -20.94
N GLN A 281 -2.96 -34.04 -21.25
CA GLN A 281 -4.27 -34.60 -21.53
C GLN A 281 -5.20 -34.47 -20.32
N GLU A 282 -4.69 -34.73 -19.11
CA GLU A 282 -5.46 -34.65 -17.87
C GLU A 282 -5.97 -33.23 -17.61
N LEU A 283 -5.16 -32.21 -17.91
CA LEU A 283 -5.56 -30.81 -17.75
C LEU A 283 -6.62 -30.40 -18.78
N ARG A 284 -6.50 -30.90 -20.02
CA ARG A 284 -7.53 -30.70 -21.05
C ARG A 284 -8.87 -31.30 -20.60
N GLU A 285 -8.84 -32.56 -20.18
CA GLU A 285 -10.03 -33.28 -19.69
C GLU A 285 -10.66 -32.58 -18.48
N ALA A 286 -9.84 -32.08 -17.53
CA ALA A 286 -10.33 -31.34 -16.36
C ALA A 286 -11.04 -30.03 -16.74
N VAL A 287 -10.52 -29.28 -17.71
CA VAL A 287 -11.17 -28.05 -18.21
C VAL A 287 -12.46 -28.37 -18.97
N GLU A 288 -12.44 -29.39 -19.83
CA GLU A 288 -13.60 -29.81 -20.63
C GLU A 288 -14.75 -30.32 -19.76
N ALA A 289 -14.44 -31.00 -18.64
CA ALA A 289 -15.43 -31.46 -17.67
C ALA A 289 -16.21 -30.31 -17.00
N LEU A 290 -15.67 -29.09 -16.97
CA LEU A 290 -16.33 -27.89 -16.42
C LEU A 290 -17.24 -27.20 -17.44
N ASN A 291 -17.26 -27.63 -18.70
CA ASN A 291 -18.06 -27.00 -19.75
C ASN A 291 -19.51 -27.50 -19.71
N PHE A 292 -20.40 -26.74 -19.07
CA PHE A 292 -21.82 -27.09 -18.91
C PHE A 292 -22.66 -26.97 -20.19
N THR A 293 -22.15 -26.38 -21.28
CA THR A 293 -23.00 -26.01 -22.44
C THR A 293 -23.38 -27.15 -23.38
N GLY A 294 -22.95 -28.40 -23.13
CA GLY A 294 -23.46 -29.58 -23.87
C GLY A 294 -23.19 -29.61 -25.38
N SER A 295 -22.54 -28.60 -25.95
CA SER A 295 -22.03 -28.61 -27.32
C SER A 295 -20.80 -29.51 -27.37
N ARG A 296 -21.03 -30.83 -27.42
CA ARG A 296 -20.08 -31.71 -28.12
C ARG A 296 -19.96 -31.15 -29.54
N PRO A 297 -18.76 -30.81 -30.02
CA PRO A 297 -18.61 -30.29 -31.37
C PRO A 297 -18.97 -31.38 -32.38
N ASP A 298 -20.22 -31.35 -32.87
CA ASP A 298 -20.60 -31.96 -34.14
C ASP A 298 -20.07 -31.06 -35.27
N SER A 299 -18.77 -31.14 -35.54
CA SER A 299 -18.10 -30.77 -36.80
C SER A 299 -16.58 -30.64 -36.59
N GLN A 300 -15.83 -30.97 -37.63
CA GLN A 300 -14.38 -31.21 -37.70
C GLN A 300 -13.43 -30.03 -37.40
N GLU A 301 -13.84 -29.02 -36.64
CA GLU A 301 -12.93 -27.97 -36.12
C GLU A 301 -12.73 -28.16 -34.62
N SER A 302 -11.51 -28.57 -34.23
CA SER A 302 -11.11 -28.67 -32.82
C SER A 302 -11.25 -27.27 -32.19
N ILE A 303 -12.28 -27.07 -31.36
CA ILE A 303 -12.39 -25.85 -30.56
C ILE A 303 -11.16 -25.79 -29.66
N GLY A 304 -10.28 -24.80 -29.88
CA GLY A 304 -9.06 -24.66 -29.06
C GLY A 304 -9.40 -24.53 -27.58
N LEU A 305 -8.61 -25.17 -26.70
CA LEU A 305 -8.88 -25.23 -25.25
C LEU A 305 -9.13 -23.84 -24.63
N GLY A 306 -8.47 -22.79 -25.12
CA GLY A 306 -8.69 -21.42 -24.66
C GLY A 306 -10.14 -20.92 -24.88
N ASN A 307 -10.79 -21.34 -25.97
CA ASN A 307 -12.21 -21.01 -26.21
C ASN A 307 -13.13 -21.72 -25.22
N VAL A 308 -12.80 -22.96 -24.82
CA VAL A 308 -13.52 -23.69 -23.77
C VAL A 308 -13.38 -22.96 -22.45
N VAL A 309 -12.15 -22.61 -22.06
CA VAL A 309 -11.86 -21.85 -20.84
C VAL A 309 -12.65 -20.53 -20.78
N CYS A 310 -12.62 -19.72 -21.85
CA CYS A 310 -13.39 -18.48 -21.91
C CYS A 310 -14.90 -18.72 -21.77
N SER A 311 -15.43 -19.77 -22.38
CA SER A 311 -16.86 -20.09 -22.31
C SER A 311 -17.30 -20.48 -20.89
N VAL A 312 -16.45 -21.21 -20.16
CA VAL A 312 -16.67 -21.50 -18.73
C VAL A 312 -16.62 -20.22 -17.91
N LEU A 313 -15.63 -19.35 -18.14
CA LEU A 313 -15.45 -18.09 -17.42
C LEU A 313 -16.57 -17.07 -17.67
N GLU A 314 -17.18 -17.03 -18.87
CA GLU A 314 -18.36 -16.20 -19.15
C GLU A 314 -19.52 -16.48 -18.18
N HIS A 315 -19.65 -17.73 -17.70
CA HIS A 315 -20.66 -18.14 -16.74
C HIS A 315 -20.16 -18.01 -15.29
N ALA A 316 -18.95 -18.49 -15.00
CA ALA A 316 -18.40 -18.53 -13.65
C ALA A 316 -18.02 -17.14 -13.10
N ASP A 317 -17.82 -16.16 -13.97
CA ASP A 317 -17.37 -14.80 -13.63
C ASP A 317 -18.20 -13.75 -14.40
N ALA A 318 -19.51 -13.80 -14.18
CA ALA A 318 -20.51 -13.01 -14.90
C ALA A 318 -20.24 -11.49 -14.85
N MET A 319 -19.62 -10.98 -13.78
CA MET A 319 -19.22 -9.57 -13.69
C MET A 319 -18.26 -9.15 -14.81
N ARG A 320 -17.42 -10.07 -15.30
CA ARG A 320 -16.41 -9.86 -16.35
C ARG A 320 -16.79 -10.57 -17.65
N VAL A 321 -18.06 -10.92 -17.87
CA VAL A 321 -18.52 -11.62 -19.08
C VAL A 321 -18.08 -10.94 -20.39
N ASN A 322 -18.13 -9.61 -20.46
CA ASN A 322 -17.68 -8.85 -21.63
C ASN A 322 -16.17 -8.96 -21.86
N TYR A 323 -15.38 -9.03 -20.78
CA TYR A 323 -13.95 -9.25 -20.86
C TYR A 323 -13.64 -10.66 -21.38
N TRP A 324 -14.36 -11.69 -20.92
CA TRP A 324 -14.15 -13.06 -21.40
C TRP A 324 -14.58 -13.27 -22.86
N ARG A 325 -15.68 -12.65 -23.30
CA ARG A 325 -16.08 -12.61 -24.72
C ARG A 325 -15.03 -11.93 -25.59
N TRP A 326 -14.54 -10.77 -25.14
CA TRP A 326 -13.45 -10.08 -25.82
C TRP A 326 -12.21 -10.98 -25.88
N ARG A 327 -11.80 -11.59 -24.76
CA ARG A 327 -10.63 -12.47 -24.71
C ARG A 327 -10.75 -13.67 -25.64
N LYS A 328 -11.93 -14.30 -25.71
CA LYS A 328 -12.26 -15.38 -26.65
C LYS A 328 -12.06 -14.95 -28.12
N SER A 329 -12.52 -13.75 -28.48
CA SER A 329 -12.35 -13.22 -29.85
C SER A 329 -10.88 -13.01 -30.26
N GLN A 330 -9.98 -12.80 -29.30
CA GLN A 330 -8.55 -12.63 -29.55
C GLN A 330 -7.80 -13.95 -29.75
N LEU A 331 -8.42 -15.10 -29.41
CA LEU A 331 -7.84 -16.44 -29.58
C LEU A 331 -8.20 -17.10 -30.91
N THR A 332 -9.22 -16.56 -31.58
CA THR A 332 -9.74 -17.01 -32.88
C THR A 332 -9.13 -16.27 -34.08
N MET A 333 -8.31 -15.24 -33.81
CA MET A 333 -7.45 -14.55 -34.77
C MET A 333 -6.02 -15.07 -34.60
#